data_AF-A0A953EFH9-F1
#
_entry.id   AF-A0A953EFH9-F1
#
_cell.length_a   1.000
_cell.length_b   1.000
_cell.length_c   1.000
_cell.angle_alpha   90.00
_cell.angle_beta   90.00
_cell.angle_gamma   90.00
#
_symmetry.space_group_name_H-M   'P 1'
#
loop_
_entity.id
_entity.type
_entity.pdbx_description
1 polymer ?
#
loop_
_entity_poly.entity_id
_entity_poly.type
_entity_poly.pdbx_seq_one_letter_code
_entity_poly.pdbx_strand_id
1 'polypeptide(L)'
;MLLWVGLGNPGAEHARQRHNIGFMAIDAIARRHGFSPWRKRFKGEIAEGTIAGVKVLALKPQTYMNASGEAVQPAAAFHKIPPGDIWAFHDELDLAPGKVRVKRGGGTAGHNGLRDMQRMLGTPDFWRVRLG
;
A
#
# COMPACT_ATOMS: atom_id res chain seq x y z
N MET A 1 9.82 -10.84 5.63
CA MET A 1 9.91 -9.80 4.59
C MET A 1 8.57 -9.09 4.58
N LEU A 2 8.56 -7.77 4.59
CA LEU A 2 7.32 -6.99 4.67
C LEU A 2 6.83 -6.61 3.26
N LEU A 3 5.51 -6.49 3.10
CA LEU A 3 4.89 -5.92 1.91
C LEU A 3 4.29 -4.55 2.25
N TRP A 4 4.87 -3.48 1.72
CA TRP A 4 4.39 -2.11 1.92
C TRP A 4 3.64 -1.65 0.69
N VAL A 5 2.33 -1.49 0.81
CA VAL A 5 1.42 -1.18 -0.28
C VAL A 5 0.99 0.28 -0.18
N GLY A 6 1.30 1.09 -1.19
CA GLY A 6 0.72 2.41 -1.34
C GLY A 6 -0.60 2.29 -2.07
N LEU A 7 -1.70 2.79 -1.51
CA LEU A 7 -2.98 2.87 -2.21
C LEU A 7 -3.10 4.19 -2.99
N GLY A 8 -3.72 4.12 -4.16
CA GLY A 8 -3.88 5.24 -5.10
C GLY A 8 -4.43 4.77 -6.44
N ASN A 9 -4.66 5.73 -7.34
CA ASN A 9 -5.00 5.49 -8.74
C ASN A 9 -3.80 5.79 -9.67
N PRO A 10 -3.61 5.01 -10.75
CA PRO A 10 -2.61 5.26 -11.78
C PRO A 10 -3.00 6.48 -12.61
N GLY A 11 -2.06 7.03 -13.37
CA GLY A 11 -2.30 8.21 -14.22
C GLY A 11 -1.77 9.51 -13.60
N ALA A 12 -1.26 10.39 -14.46
CA ALA A 12 -0.66 11.66 -14.03
C ALA A 12 -1.69 12.63 -13.44
N GLU A 13 -2.93 12.54 -13.91
CA GLU A 13 -4.10 13.29 -13.46
C GLU A 13 -4.47 13.00 -11.99
N HIS A 14 -4.10 11.82 -11.48
CA HIS A 14 -4.35 11.40 -10.11
C HIS A 14 -3.20 11.69 -9.15
N ALA A 15 -2.00 12.00 -9.65
CA ALA A 15 -0.76 12.04 -8.88
C ALA A 15 -0.78 12.99 -7.66
N ARG A 16 -1.60 14.04 -7.67
CA ARG A 16 -1.72 15.03 -6.58
C ARG A 16 -3.08 15.01 -5.88
N GLN A 17 -3.91 14.00 -6.13
CA GLN A 17 -5.18 13.82 -5.42
C GLN A 17 -4.91 13.25 -4.02
N ARG A 18 -5.72 13.63 -3.03
CA ARG A 18 -5.58 13.13 -1.64
C ARG A 18 -5.59 11.61 -1.59
N HIS A 19 -6.39 10.98 -2.44
CA HIS A 19 -6.50 9.52 -2.55
C HIS A 19 -5.22 8.81 -3.03
N ASN A 20 -4.23 9.56 -3.54
CA ASN A 20 -2.93 9.05 -3.97
C ASN A 20 -1.83 9.27 -2.92
N ILE A 21 -2.16 9.76 -1.71
CA ILE A 21 -1.16 9.98 -0.66
C ILE A 21 -0.42 8.68 -0.26
N GLY A 22 -1.06 7.52 -0.42
CA GLY A 22 -0.42 6.22 -0.23
C GLY A 22 0.71 5.96 -1.23
N PHE A 23 0.51 6.26 -2.51
CA PHE A 23 1.58 6.21 -3.53
C PHE A 23 2.69 7.21 -3.19
N MET A 24 2.32 8.45 -2.86
CA MET A 24 3.30 9.50 -2.54
C MET A 24 4.17 9.12 -1.34
N ALA A 25 3.59 8.52 -0.30
CA ALA A 25 4.31 8.06 0.88
C ALA A 25 5.33 6.97 0.52
N ILE A 26 4.90 5.95 -0.24
CA ILE A 26 5.77 4.86 -0.67
C ILE A 26 6.88 5.35 -1.61
N ASP A 27 6.60 6.27 -2.53
CA ASP A 27 7.62 6.88 -3.40
C ASP A 27 8.67 7.66 -2.59
N ALA A 28 8.25 8.39 -1.55
CA ALA A 28 9.15 9.11 -0.66
C ALA A 28 10.03 8.16 0.16
N ILE A 29 9.44 7.08 0.69
CA ILE A 29 10.16 6.04 1.44
C ILE A 29 11.19 5.35 0.53
N ALA A 30 10.78 4.90 -0.64
CA ALA A 30 11.64 4.20 -1.60
C ALA A 30 12.86 5.06 -1.96
N ARG A 31 12.63 6.35 -2.23
CA ARG A 31 13.70 7.32 -2.52
C ARG A 31 14.64 7.53 -1.34
N ARG A 32 14.09 7.72 -0.14
CA ARG A 32 14.88 7.97 1.08
C ARG A 32 15.80 6.80 1.43
N HIS A 33 15.35 5.57 1.20
CA HIS A 33 16.05 4.36 1.58
C HIS A 33 16.78 3.66 0.42
N GLY A 34 16.83 4.29 -0.77
CA GLY A 34 17.55 3.74 -1.92
C GLY A 34 17.01 2.40 -2.40
N PHE A 35 15.68 2.25 -2.46
CA PHE A 35 15.06 1.05 -3.03
C PHE A 35 15.46 0.89 -4.50
N SER A 36 15.36 -0.34 -5.01
CA SER A 36 15.58 -0.65 -6.41
C SER A 36 14.69 0.21 -7.33
N PRO A 37 15.07 0.41 -8.61
CA PRO A 37 14.17 1.01 -9.58
C PRO A 37 12.81 0.30 -9.62
N TRP A 38 11.75 1.09 -9.84
CA TRP A 38 10.39 0.58 -9.99
C TRP A 38 10.29 -0.29 -11.25
N ARG A 39 9.67 -1.45 -11.12
CA ARG A 39 9.39 -2.36 -12.24
C ARG A 39 7.95 -2.86 -12.22
N LYS A 40 7.37 -3.08 -13.40
CA LYS A 40 5.99 -3.57 -13.53
C LYS A 40 5.90 -5.05 -13.15
N ARG A 41 5.05 -5.39 -12.18
CA ARG A 41 4.74 -6.76 -11.77
C ARG A 41 3.44 -6.81 -10.98
N PHE A 42 2.72 -7.94 -11.00
CA PHE A 42 1.49 -8.14 -10.23
C PHE A 42 0.43 -7.05 -10.47
N LYS A 43 0.24 -6.60 -11.72
CA LYS A 43 -0.64 -5.45 -12.04
C LYS A 43 -0.30 -4.16 -11.27
N GLY A 44 0.97 -4.00 -10.88
CA GLY A 44 1.47 -2.85 -10.14
C GLY A 44 2.91 -2.52 -10.49
N GLU A 45 3.45 -1.53 -9.79
CA GLU A 45 4.88 -1.24 -9.76
C GLU A 45 5.44 -1.74 -8.44
N ILE A 46 6.56 -2.46 -8.50
CA ILE A 46 7.27 -2.92 -7.32
C ILE A 46 8.68 -2.37 -7.26
N ALA A 47 9.16 -2.15 -6.04
CA ALA A 47 10.53 -1.82 -5.73
C ALA A 47 10.94 -2.57 -4.45
N GLU A 48 12.18 -3.04 -4.38
CA GLU A 48 12.70 -3.79 -3.24
C GLU A 48 13.75 -2.95 -2.52
N GLY A 49 13.75 -3.01 -1.19
CA GLY A 49 14.75 -2.32 -0.38
C GLY A 49 14.91 -2.97 0.99
N THR A 50 15.85 -2.43 1.76
CA THR A 50 16.08 -2.85 3.14
C THR A 50 16.02 -1.63 4.05
N ILE A 51 15.19 -1.70 5.08
CA ILE A 51 15.05 -0.65 6.09
C ILE A 51 15.43 -1.25 7.44
N ALA A 52 16.46 -0.71 8.10
CA ALA A 52 16.95 -1.19 9.39
C ALA A 52 17.17 -2.72 9.45
N GLY A 53 17.75 -3.30 8.38
CA GLY A 53 17.99 -4.74 8.27
C GLY A 53 16.78 -5.59 7.85
N VAL A 54 15.59 -5.00 7.72
CA VAL A 54 14.36 -5.70 7.30
C VAL A 54 14.13 -5.51 5.81
N LYS A 55 14.00 -6.63 5.07
CA LYS A 55 13.61 -6.60 3.65
C LYS A 55 12.16 -6.14 3.50
N VAL A 56 11.96 -5.15 2.62
CA VAL A 56 10.67 -4.56 2.28
C VAL A 56 10.46 -4.65 0.79
N LEU A 57 9.33 -5.22 0.39
CA LEU A 57 8.79 -5.11 -0.96
C LEU A 57 7.79 -3.96 -0.96
N ALA A 58 8.09 -2.87 -1.65
CA ALA A 58 7.12 -1.81 -1.91
C ALA A 58 6.28 -2.16 -3.15
N LEU A 59 4.97 -1.89 -3.08
CA LEU A 59 4.02 -2.13 -4.16
C LEU A 59 3.09 -0.91 -4.31
N LYS A 60 2.97 -0.41 -5.53
CA LYS A 60 1.92 0.53 -5.95
C LYS A 60 1.03 -0.18 -6.97
N PRO A 61 -0.18 -0.64 -6.61
CA PRO A 61 -1.12 -1.20 -7.57
C PRO A 61 -1.32 -0.23 -8.74
N GLN A 62 -1.21 -0.71 -9.98
CA GLN A 62 -1.51 0.08 -11.19
C GLN A 62 -2.88 -0.34 -11.76
N THR A 63 -3.73 -0.85 -10.87
CA THR A 63 -5.17 -1.02 -11.07
C THR A 63 -5.87 0.26 -10.63
N TYR A 64 -7.20 0.29 -10.59
CA TYR A 64 -7.89 1.37 -9.89
C TYR A 64 -8.04 1.05 -8.40
N MET A 65 -8.29 2.07 -7.58
CA MET A 65 -8.40 1.95 -6.13
C MET A 65 -9.31 0.79 -5.71
N ASN A 66 -10.47 0.63 -6.34
CA ASN A 66 -11.45 -0.42 -6.05
C ASN A 66 -11.00 -1.85 -6.44
N ALA A 67 -9.86 -2.00 -7.11
CA ALA A 67 -9.26 -3.27 -7.52
C ALA A 67 -7.82 -3.42 -6.99
N SER A 68 -7.51 -2.78 -5.86
CA SER A 68 -6.16 -2.82 -5.26
C SER A 68 -5.73 -4.24 -4.85
N GLY A 69 -6.68 -5.06 -4.38
CA GLY A 69 -6.46 -6.43 -3.94
C GLY A 69 -6.00 -7.37 -5.06
N GLU A 70 -6.36 -7.07 -6.32
CA GLU A 70 -5.89 -7.82 -7.50
C GLU A 70 -4.38 -7.75 -7.70
N ALA A 71 -3.72 -6.70 -7.19
CA ALA A 71 -2.28 -6.56 -7.21
C ALA A 71 -1.64 -7.10 -5.93
N VAL A 72 -2.24 -6.80 -4.78
CA VAL A 72 -1.70 -7.14 -3.45
C VAL A 72 -1.68 -8.65 -3.22
N GLN A 73 -2.78 -9.35 -3.50
CA GLN A 73 -2.90 -10.77 -3.17
C GLN A 73 -1.89 -11.64 -3.95
N PRO A 74 -1.70 -11.46 -5.28
CA PRO A 74 -0.70 -12.23 -6.02
C PRO A 74 0.74 -11.93 -5.57
N ALA A 75 1.04 -10.67 -5.23
CA ALA A 75 2.35 -10.30 -4.71
C ALA A 75 2.62 -10.98 -3.35
N ALA A 76 1.66 -10.93 -2.43
CA ALA A 76 1.76 -11.60 -1.14
C ALA A 76 1.91 -13.12 -1.29
N ALA A 77 1.10 -13.76 -2.13
CA ALA A 77 1.14 -15.20 -2.37
C ALA A 77 2.48 -15.65 -2.98
N PHE A 78 2.95 -14.96 -4.02
CA PHE A 78 4.22 -15.28 -4.70
C PHE A 78 5.40 -15.22 -3.72
N HIS A 79 5.42 -14.21 -2.85
CA HIS A 79 6.48 -14.00 -1.88
C HIS A 79 6.24 -14.70 -0.53
N LYS A 80 5.13 -15.44 -0.38
CA LYS A 80 4.71 -16.13 0.85
C LYS A 80 4.63 -15.19 2.06
N ILE A 81 4.13 -13.97 1.85
CA ILE A 81 3.98 -12.95 2.89
C ILE A 81 2.62 -13.12 3.56
N PRO A 82 2.55 -13.39 4.88
CA PRO A 82 1.29 -13.50 5.59
C PRO A 82 0.61 -12.11 5.74
N PRO A 83 -0.71 -12.02 5.90
CA PRO A 83 -1.42 -10.75 6.06
C PRO A 83 -0.87 -9.84 7.16
N GLY A 84 -0.38 -10.42 8.27
CA GLY A 84 0.21 -9.68 9.38
C GLY A 84 1.51 -8.93 9.04
N ASP A 85 2.14 -9.22 7.89
CA ASP A 85 3.35 -8.56 7.38
C ASP A 85 3.05 -7.59 6.23
N ILE A 86 1.76 -7.39 5.90
CA ILE A 86 1.29 -6.44 4.89
C ILE A 86 0.94 -5.12 5.56
N TRP A 87 1.41 -4.01 4.99
CA TRP A 87 1.22 -2.65 5.48
C TRP A 87 0.62 -1.79 4.37
N ALA A 88 -0.62 -1.35 4.53
CA ALA A 88 -1.32 -0.49 3.58
C ALA A 88 -1.21 1.00 3.98
N PHE A 89 -0.66 1.82 3.11
CA PHE A 89 -0.57 3.28 3.24
C PHE A 89 -1.72 3.91 2.46
N HIS A 90 -2.56 4.70 3.12
CA HIS A 90 -3.77 5.25 2.51
C HIS A 90 -4.21 6.57 3.15
N ASP A 91 -5.05 7.32 2.46
CA ASP A 91 -5.69 8.54 2.98
C ASP A 91 -6.77 8.22 4.01
N GLU A 92 -6.91 9.09 5.00
CA GLU A 92 -7.85 8.95 6.08
C GLU A 92 -8.58 10.27 6.33
N LEU A 93 -9.87 10.31 5.98
CA LEU A 93 -10.70 11.52 6.06
C LEU A 93 -10.96 11.97 7.49
N ASP A 94 -10.94 11.04 8.45
CA ASP A 94 -11.17 11.34 9.86
C ASP A 94 -9.94 11.92 10.58
N LEU A 95 -8.78 11.97 9.91
CA LEU A 95 -7.57 12.53 10.47
C LEU A 95 -7.33 13.94 9.94
N ALA A 96 -6.90 14.84 10.83
CA ALA A 96 -6.47 16.16 10.42
C ALA A 96 -5.21 16.06 9.53
N PRO A 97 -5.03 16.97 8.54
CA PRO A 97 -3.88 16.98 7.66
C PRO A 97 -2.54 16.85 8.40
N GLY A 98 -1.70 15.93 7.95
CA GLY A 98 -0.37 15.68 8.52
C GLY A 98 -0.38 14.79 9.78
N LYS A 99 -1.56 14.37 10.26
CA LYS A 99 -1.63 13.34 11.30
C LYS A 99 -1.43 11.96 10.68
N VAL A 100 -0.55 11.18 11.29
CA VAL A 100 -0.32 9.78 10.93
C VAL A 100 -0.74 8.89 12.08
N ARG A 101 -1.51 7.85 11.78
CA ARG A 101 -1.82 6.79 12.76
C ARG A 101 -1.57 5.42 12.17
N VAL A 102 -1.11 4.51 13.02
CA VAL A 102 -0.91 3.10 12.66
C VAL A 102 -1.94 2.26 13.40
N LYS A 103 -2.57 1.32 12.70
CA LYS A 103 -3.51 0.36 13.29
C LYS A 103 -3.41 -0.98 12.57
N ARG A 104 -3.58 -2.08 13.30
CA ARG A 104 -3.81 -3.41 12.73
C ARG A 104 -5.30 -3.71 12.67
N GLY A 105 -5.76 -4.29 11.57
CA GLY A 105 -7.16 -4.67 11.44
C GLY A 105 -8.12 -3.49 11.29
N GLY A 106 -9.40 -3.76 11.55
CA GLY A 106 -10.47 -2.77 11.57
C GLY A 106 -11.31 -2.69 10.30
N GLY A 107 -12.36 -1.85 10.36
CA GLY A 107 -13.25 -1.58 9.23
C GLY A 107 -12.56 -0.78 8.12
N THR A 108 -13.21 -0.70 6.96
CA THR A 108 -12.70 0.03 5.79
C THR A 108 -13.02 1.52 5.84
N ALA A 109 -13.94 1.95 6.71
CA ALA A 109 -14.46 3.32 6.75
C ALA A 109 -14.88 3.84 5.36
N GLY A 110 -15.45 2.96 4.53
CA GLY A 110 -15.85 3.29 3.16
C GLY A 110 -14.71 3.28 2.13
N HIS A 111 -13.44 3.20 2.55
CA HIS A 111 -12.28 3.21 1.65
C HIS A 111 -12.26 1.98 0.72
N ASN A 112 -12.37 2.21 -0.59
CA ASN A 112 -12.54 1.16 -1.59
C ASN A 112 -11.31 0.25 -1.72
N GLY A 113 -10.09 0.78 -1.64
CA GLY A 113 -8.87 -0.03 -1.71
C GLY A 113 -8.72 -1.00 -0.55
N LEU A 114 -8.93 -0.54 0.68
CA LEU A 114 -8.95 -1.40 1.87
C LEU A 114 -10.04 -2.48 1.78
N ARG A 115 -11.23 -2.13 1.27
CA ARG A 115 -12.34 -3.07 1.06
C ARG A 115 -11.95 -4.19 0.10
N ASP A 116 -11.33 -3.83 -1.02
CA ASP A 116 -10.92 -4.81 -2.01
C ASP A 116 -9.75 -5.68 -1.53
N MET A 117 -8.77 -5.08 -0.85
CA MET A 117 -7.70 -5.84 -0.19
C MET A 117 -8.24 -6.84 0.83
N GLN A 118 -9.17 -6.44 1.70
CA GLN A 118 -9.80 -7.33 2.67
C GLN A 118 -10.48 -8.51 1.99
N ARG A 119 -11.26 -8.24 0.94
CA ARG A 119 -11.96 -9.25 0.15
C ARG A 119 -10.98 -10.26 -0.46
N MET A 120 -9.91 -9.78 -1.08
CA MET A 120 -8.93 -10.62 -1.78
C MET A 120 -8.00 -11.38 -0.83
N LEU A 121 -7.62 -10.77 0.30
CA LEU A 121 -6.79 -11.40 1.32
C LEU A 121 -7.58 -12.34 2.24
N GLY A 122 -8.91 -12.25 2.26
CA GLY A 122 -9.79 -13.03 3.13
C GLY A 122 -9.73 -12.64 4.60
N THR A 123 -9.08 -11.53 4.95
CA THR A 123 -8.94 -11.07 6.34
C THR A 123 -8.75 -9.56 6.44
N PRO A 124 -9.25 -8.91 7.51
CA PRO A 124 -8.90 -7.54 7.85
C PRO A 124 -7.51 -7.36 8.46
N ASP A 125 -6.83 -8.44 8.90
CA ASP A 125 -5.73 -8.42 9.88
C ASP A 125 -4.35 -8.03 9.35
N PHE A 126 -4.31 -7.05 8.46
CA PHE A 126 -3.10 -6.38 7.99
C PHE A 126 -2.92 -5.01 8.66
N TRP A 127 -1.72 -4.46 8.58
CA TRP A 127 -1.38 -3.14 9.12
C TRP A 127 -1.80 -2.03 8.19
N ARG A 128 -2.16 -0.89 8.79
CA ARG A 128 -2.60 0.31 8.08
C ARG A 128 -1.85 1.52 8.60
N VAL A 129 -1.27 2.27 7.68
CA VAL A 129 -0.71 3.59 7.90
C VAL A 129 -1.71 4.59 7.35
N ARG A 130 -2.47 5.19 8.27
CA ARG A 130 -3.56 6.14 7.98
C ARG A 130 -2.96 7.54 7.93
N LEU A 131 -3.11 8.21 6.79
CA LEU A 131 -2.53 9.51 6.49
C LEU A 131 -3.65 10.54 6.35
N GLY A 132 -3.73 11.50 7.28
CA GLY A 132 -4.67 12.63 7.24
C GLY A 132 -4.23 13.73 6.28
#